data_AF-A0A6J6XZW1-F1
#
_entry.id   AF-A0A6J6XZW1-F1
#
_cell.length_a   1.000
_cell.length_b   1.000
_cell.length_c   1.000
_cell.angle_alpha   90.00
_cell.angle_beta   90.00
_cell.angle_gamma   90.00
#
_symmetry.space_group_name_H-M   'P 1'
#
loop_
_entity.id
_entity.type
_entity.pdbx_description
1 polymer ?
#
loop_
_entity_poly.entity_id
_entity_poly.type
_entity_poly.pdbx_seq_one_letter_code
_entity_poly.pdbx_strand_id
1 'polypeptide(L)' 'MQSVIQTAVDEANKAVSRAESIRKFTILPVDFTLAGGHLTAKLSIKRHVVAQEFAKEIEELFA' A
#
# COMPACT_ATOMS: atom_id res chain seq x y z
N MET A 1 -16.28 -7.25 0.28
CA MET A 1 -15.35 -6.11 0.05
C MET A 1 -13.94 -6.60 -0.27
N GLN A 2 -13.31 -7.45 0.54
CA GLN A 2 -11.97 -8.01 0.24
C GLN A 2 -11.88 -8.76 -1.11
N SER A 3 -12.94 -9.45 -1.55
CA SER A 3 -12.93 -10.19 -2.83
C SER A 3 -12.74 -9.31 -4.06
N VAL A 4 -13.37 -8.13 -4.10
CA VAL A 4 -13.24 -7.19 -5.24
C VAL A 4 -11.83 -6.64 -5.32
N ILE A 5 -11.23 -6.33 -4.16
CA ILE A 5 -9.84 -5.87 -4.07
C ILE A 5 -8.89 -6.98 -4.52
N GLN A 6 -9.13 -8.22 -4.10
CA GLN A 6 -8.33 -9.36 -4.55
C GLN A 6 -8.39 -9.51 -6.08
N THR A 7 -9.58 -9.42 -6.68
CA THR A 7 -9.72 -9.47 -8.14
C THR A 7 -8.93 -8.36 -8.84
N ALA A 8 -8.98 -7.13 -8.32
CA ALA A 8 -8.21 -6.02 -8.88
C ALA A 8 -6.68 -6.24 -8.77
N VAL A 9 -6.21 -6.81 -7.65
CA VAL A 9 -4.80 -7.19 -7.47
C VAL A 9 -4.40 -8.30 -8.44
N ASP A 10 -5.25 -9.30 -8.62
CA ASP A 10 -5.01 -10.40 -9.55
C ASP A 10 -4.95 -9.91 -11.00
N GLU A 11 -5.79 -8.94 -11.38
CA GLU A 11 -5.72 -8.29 -12.68
C GLU A 11 -4.45 -7.45 -12.87
N ALA A 12 -4.06 -6.65 -11.87
CA ALA A 12 -2.82 -5.90 -11.91
C ALA A 12 -1.59 -6.81 -12.06
N ASN A 13 -1.58 -7.95 -11.37
CA ASN A 13 -0.51 -8.95 -11.45
C ASN A 13 -0.35 -9.58 -12.83
N LYS A 14 -1.38 -9.58 -13.69
CA LYS A 14 -1.28 -10.07 -15.08
C LYS A 14 -0.46 -9.14 -15.98
N ALA A 15 -0.33 -7.87 -15.62
CA ALA A 15 0.36 -6.86 -16.43
C ALA A 15 1.88 -6.79 -16.15
N VAL A 16 2.36 -7.51 -15.14
CA VAL A 16 3.75 -7.42 -14.68
C VAL A 16 4.41 -8.80 -14.63
N SER A 17 5.75 -8.81 -14.56
CA SER A 17 6.47 -10.07 -14.40
C SER A 17 6.21 -10.69 -13.02
N ARG A 18 6.49 -12.00 -12.88
CA ARG A 18 6.36 -12.70 -11.59
C ARG A 18 7.21 -12.08 -10.47
N ALA A 19 8.33 -11.43 -10.82
CA ALA A 19 9.20 -10.77 -9.84
C ALA A 19 8.57 -9.47 -9.31
N GLU A 20 7.74 -8.80 -10.11
CA GLU A 20 7.07 -7.54 -9.81
C GLU A 20 5.65 -7.73 -9.27
N SER A 21 5.12 -8.96 -9.29
CA SER A 21 3.78 -9.26 -8.78
C SER A 21 3.64 -8.95 -7.29
N ILE A 22 2.50 -8.37 -6.93
CA ILE A 22 2.04 -8.13 -5.57
C ILE A 22 1.75 -9.48 -4.90
N ARG A 23 2.52 -9.83 -3.88
CA ARG A 23 2.41 -11.12 -3.16
C ARG A 23 1.56 -11.06 -1.89
N LYS A 24 1.62 -9.93 -1.19
CA LYS A 24 0.86 -9.64 0.03
C LYS A 24 0.49 -8.15 0.00
N PHE A 25 -0.68 -7.80 0.54
CA PHE A 25 -1.14 -6.43 0.69
C PHE A 25 -2.03 -6.30 1.93
N THR A 26 -2.04 -5.11 2.51
CA THR A 26 -2.89 -4.76 3.65
C THR A 26 -3.70 -3.54 3.27
N ILE A 27 -4.98 -3.52 3.67
CA ILE A 27 -5.87 -2.38 3.48
C ILE A 27 -5.90 -1.57 4.77
N LEU A 28 -5.43 -0.33 4.69
CA LEU A 28 -5.45 0.59 5.82
C LEU A 28 -6.87 1.16 5.99
N PRO A 29 -7.31 1.42 7.24
CA PRO A 29 -8.62 2.01 7.51
C PRO A 29 -8.67 3.53 7.27
N VAL A 30 -7.53 4.14 6.91
CA VAL A 30 -7.37 5.58 6.73
C VAL A 30 -6.63 5.89 5.43
N ASP A 31 -6.91 7.07 4.88
CA ASP A 31 -6.25 7.58 3.69
C ASP A 31 -4.97 8.37 4.01
N PHE A 32 -4.04 8.40 3.06
CA PHE A 32 -2.93 9.35 3.11
C PHE A 32 -3.39 10.76 2.76
N THR A 33 -3.01 11.73 3.59
CA THR A 33 -3.45 13.11 3.45
C THR A 33 -2.26 14.08 3.51
N LEU A 34 -2.45 15.27 2.95
CA LEU A 34 -1.50 16.38 3.09
C LEU A 34 -1.45 16.88 4.54
N ALA A 35 -2.62 16.98 5.20
CA ALA A 35 -2.76 17.46 6.56
C ALA A 35 -2.08 16.53 7.59
N GLY A 36 -2.20 15.21 7.39
CA GLY A 36 -1.48 14.21 8.18
C GLY A 36 0.01 14.10 7.83
N GLY A 37 0.51 14.89 6.87
CA GLY A 37 1.91 14.90 6.50
C GLY A 37 2.37 13.72 5.63
N HIS A 38 1.51 12.75 5.35
CA HIS A 38 1.77 11.56 4.52
C HIS A 38 2.13 11.89 3.08
N LEU A 39 1.59 12.98 2.54
CA LEU A 39 1.79 13.40 1.15
C LEU A 39 2.65 14.68 1.07
N THR A 40 3.44 14.81 0.01
CA THR A 40 4.08 16.07 -0.40
C THR A 40 3.05 16.99 -1.02
N ALA A 41 3.35 18.29 -1.13
CA ALA A 41 2.47 19.25 -1.82
C ALA A 41 2.13 18.85 -3.27
N LYS A 42 2.93 17.97 -3.90
CA LYS A 42 2.69 17.39 -5.23
C LYS A 42 1.96 16.03 -5.18
N LEU A 43 1.36 15.67 -4.04
CA LEU A 43 0.65 14.41 -3.79
C LEU A 43 1.51 13.14 -3.88
N SER A 44 2.83 13.27 -3.79
CA SER A 44 3.73 12.11 -3.70
C SER A 44 3.83 11.62 -2.25
N ILE A 45 4.00 10.32 -2.02
CA ILE A 45 4.10 9.75 -0.67
C ILE A 45 5.43 10.12 0.00
N LYS A 46 5.37 10.62 1.24
CA LYS A 46 6.53 10.73 2.13
C LYS A 46 6.80 9.40 2.82
N ARG A 47 7.57 8.55 2.15
CA ARG A 47 7.83 7.15 2.58
C ARG A 47 8.28 7.01 4.02
N HIS A 48 9.14 7.89 4.53
CA HIS A 48 9.64 7.79 5.91
C HIS A 48 8.55 8.02 6.96
N VAL A 49 7.61 8.94 6.71
CA VAL A 49 6.48 9.20 7.62
C VAL A 49 5.55 8.00 7.64
N VAL A 50 5.14 7.54 6.44
CA VAL A 50 4.25 6.39 6.29
C VAL A 50 4.88 5.12 6.87
N ALA A 51 6.17 4.88 6.63
CA ALA A 51 6.86 3.70 7.17
C ALA A 51 6.96 3.71 8.69
N GLN A 52 7.04 4.89 9.32
CA GLN A 52 7.04 5.02 10.78
C GLN A 52 5.63 4.82 11.37
N GLU A 53 4.63 5.46 10.77
CA GLU A 53 3.25 5.43 11.29
C GLU A 53 2.58 4.06 11.12
N PHE A 54 2.86 3.38 10.02
CA PHE A 54 2.31 2.05 9.68
C PHE A 54 3.36 0.94 9.77
N ALA A 55 4.35 1.11 10.65
CA ALA A 55 5.44 0.15 10.83
C ALA A 55 4.90 -1.25 11.15
N LYS A 56 3.86 -1.33 11.99
CA LYS A 56 3.24 -2.59 12.42
C LYS A 56 2.62 -3.34 11.24
N GLU A 57 1.84 -2.66 10.40
CA GLU A 57 1.20 -3.26 9.23
C GLU A 57 2.24 -3.71 8.21
N ILE A 58 3.34 -2.96 8.06
CA ILE A 58 4.47 -3.36 7.22
C ILE A 58 5.15 -4.60 7.78
N GLU A 59 5.40 -4.66 9.09
CA GLU A 59 5.98 -5.84 9.75
C GLU A 59 5.10 -7.08 9.57
N GLU A 60 3.78 -6.95 9.73
CA GLU A 60 2.82 -8.05 9.51
C GLU A 60 2.82 -8.58 8.07
N LEU A 61 3.17 -7.74 7.08
CA LEU A 61 3.34 -8.19 5.70
C LEU A 61 4.60 -9.05 5.51
N PHE A 62 5.67 -8.78 6.26
CA PHE A 62 6.95 -9.49 6.10
C PHE A 62 7.19 -10.61 7.11
N ALA A 63 6.39 -10.69 8.17
CA ALA A 63 6.32 -11.85 9.06
C ALA A 63 5.88 -13.13 8.29
#